data_AF-A0A7J7J4H6-F1
#
_entry.id   AF-A0A7J7J4H6-F1
#
_cell.length_a   1.000
_cell.length_b   1.000
_cell.length_c   1.000
_cell.angle_alpha   90.00
_cell.angle_beta   90.00
_cell.angle_gamma   90.00
#
_symmetry.space_group_name_H-M   'P 1'
#
loop_
_entity.id
_entity.type
_entity.pdbx_description
1 polymer ?
#
loop_
_entity_poly.entity_id
_entity_poly.type
_entity_poly.pdbx_seq_one_letter_code
_entity_poly.pdbx_strand_id
1 'polypeptide(L)' 'MLDLDADRRITAPEALRHPYLAQYHDESDEPEAEPFDDSFEHVEKTVADWRREYTLLCHPIDGVTLRCLFY' A
#
# COMPACT_ATOMS: atom_id res chain seq x y z
N MET A 1 4.59 -2.33 20.88
CA MET A 1 5.39 -1.15 20.47
C MET A 1 6.74 -1.23 21.17
N LEU A 2 7.84 -0.89 20.48
CA LEU A 2 9.24 -1.06 20.94
C LEU A 2 9.51 -2.38 21.69
N ASP A 3 8.95 -3.47 21.16
CA ASP A 3 9.29 -4.82 21.59
C ASP A 3 10.28 -5.38 20.55
N LEU A 4 11.37 -5.99 21.05
CA LEU A 4 12.38 -6.63 20.21
C LEU A 4 11.81 -7.90 19.58
N ASP A 5 10.91 -8.57 20.28
CA ASP A 5 10.15 -9.71 19.77
C ASP A 5 9.03 -9.19 18.85
N ALA A 6 9.05 -9.63 17.60
CA ALA A 6 8.06 -9.22 16.60
C ALA A 6 6.68 -9.80 16.91
N ASP A 7 6.62 -11.01 17.46
CA ASP A 7 5.36 -11.71 17.74
C ASP A 7 4.62 -11.09 18.93
N ARG A 8 5.36 -10.39 19.80
CA ARG A 8 4.81 -9.65 20.95
C ARG A 8 4.50 -8.18 20.62
N ARG A 9 4.86 -7.72 19.43
CA ARG A 9 4.61 -6.36 19.00
C ARG A 9 3.14 -6.21 18.66
N ILE A 10 2.48 -5.28 19.34
CA ILE A 10 1.10 -4.88 19.00
C ILE A 10 0.93 -4.61 17.50
N THR A 11 -0.18 -5.06 16.95
CA THR A 11 -0.59 -4.83 15.56
C THR A 11 -1.16 -3.41 15.39
N ALA A 12 -1.31 -2.96 14.13
CA ALA A 12 -1.94 -1.68 13.83
C ALA A 12 -3.36 -1.52 14.42
N PRO A 13 -4.31 -2.46 14.24
CA PRO A 13 -5.65 -2.32 14.82
C PRO A 13 -5.66 -2.35 16.35
N GLU A 14 -4.78 -3.12 16.99
CA GLU A 14 -4.62 -3.10 18.45
C GLU A 14 -4.08 -1.76 18.96
N ALA A 15 -3.17 -1.14 18.19
CA ALA A 15 -2.63 0.17 18.51
C ALA A 15 -3.68 1.29 18.38
N LEU A 16 -4.57 1.22 17.38
CA LEU A 16 -5.65 2.19 17.17
C LEU A 16 -6.63 2.21 18.34
N ARG A 17 -6.92 1.05 18.94
CA ARG A 17 -7.75 0.91 20.15
C ARG A 17 -7.07 1.38 21.45
N HIS A 18 -5.80 1.77 21.41
CA HIS A 18 -5.07 2.15 22.62
C HIS A 18 -5.60 3.50 23.18
N PRO A 19 -5.74 3.69 24.52
CA PRO A 19 -6.29 4.91 25.12
C PRO A 19 -5.62 6.22 24.69
N TYR A 20 -4.36 6.15 24.25
CA TYR A 20 -3.62 7.29 23.70
C TYR A 20 -4.28 7.91 22.46
N LEU A 21 -4.93 7.09 21.62
CA LEU A 21 -5.60 7.51 20.39
C LEU A 21 -7.12 7.65 20.54
N ALA A 22 -7.67 7.51 21.75
CA ALA A 22 -9.12 7.49 21.99
C ALA A 22 -9.88 8.73 21.48
N GLN A 23 -9.21 9.88 21.36
CA GLN A 23 -9.80 11.11 20.82
C GLN A 23 -9.94 11.11 19.29
N TYR A 24 -9.23 10.21 18.59
CA TYR A 24 -9.19 10.13 17.13
C TYR A 24 -9.71 8.79 16.59
N HIS A 25 -9.81 7.76 17.44
CA HIS A 25 -10.22 6.42 17.05
C HIS A 25 -11.69 6.42 16.58
N ASP A 26 -11.92 5.93 15.36
CA ASP A 26 -13.24 5.75 14.75
C ASP A 26 -13.22 4.50 13.88
N GLU A 27 -13.90 3.44 14.33
CA GLU A 27 -13.96 2.16 13.61
C GLU A 27 -14.56 2.29 12.20
N SER A 28 -15.35 3.33 11.93
CA SER A 28 -15.98 3.54 10.62
C SER A 28 -15.05 4.20 9.59
N ASP A 29 -13.97 4.85 10.03
CA ASP A 29 -12.96 5.52 9.19
C ASP A 29 -11.62 4.74 9.16
N GLU A 30 -11.63 3.49 9.62
CA GLU A 30 -10.47 2.59 9.67
C GLU A 30 -10.70 1.31 8.84
N PRO A 31 -10.91 1.41 7.51
CA PRO A 31 -11.22 0.24 6.67
C PRO A 31 -9.99 -0.65 6.43
N GLU A 32 -10.23 -1.96 6.28
CA GLU A 32 -9.24 -2.90 5.77
C GLU A 32 -9.22 -2.87 4.23
N ALA A 33 -8.02 -2.89 3.65
CA ALA A 33 -7.86 -2.99 2.21
C ALA A 33 -8.02 -4.44 1.74
N GLU A 34 -8.49 -4.60 0.50
CA GLU A 34 -8.48 -5.91 -0.16
C GLU A 34 -7.05 -6.44 -0.31
N PRO A 35 -6.83 -7.77 -0.30
CA PRO A 35 -5.53 -8.37 -0.53
C PRO A 35 -4.90 -7.86 -1.84
N PHE A 36 -3.66 -7.40 -1.75
CA PHE A 36 -2.92 -6.95 -2.92
C PHE A 36 -2.50 -8.14 -3.78
N ASP A 37 -2.72 -8.05 -5.10
CA ASP A 37 -2.25 -9.04 -6.07
C ASP A 37 -0.77 -8.80 -6.39
N ASP A 38 0.11 -9.55 -5.73
CA ASP A 38 1.56 -9.52 -5.89
C ASP A 38 2.08 -10.55 -6.91
N SER A 39 1.20 -11.14 -7.73
CA SER A 39 1.58 -12.16 -8.71
C SER A 39 2.64 -11.67 -9.70
N PHE A 40 2.68 -10.37 -10.00
CA PHE A 40 3.67 -9.76 -10.88
C PHE A 40 5.09 -9.75 -10.28
N GLU A 41 5.24 -9.74 -8.96
CA GLU A 41 6.56 -9.72 -8.30
C GLU A 41 7.33 -11.02 -8.55
N HIS A 42 6.60 -12.11 -8.77
CA HIS A 42 7.15 -13.44 -9.02
C HIS A 42 7.49 -13.67 -10.50
N VAL A 43 7.25 -12.70 -11.39
CA VAL A 43 7.52 -12.82 -12.82
C VAL A 43 8.88 -12.23 -13.16
N GLU A 44 9.78 -13.04 -13.70
CA GLU A 44 11.03 -12.55 -14.28
C GLU A 44 10.77 -11.79 -15.58
N LYS A 45 11.00 -10.48 -15.56
CA LYS A 45 10.84 -9.58 -16.72
C LYS A 45 12.14 -8.84 -16.99
N THR A 46 12.40 -8.56 -18.26
CA THR A 46 13.54 -7.71 -18.62
C THR A 46 13.23 -6.23 -18.31
N VAL A 47 14.28 -5.41 -18.21
CA VAL A 47 14.11 -3.95 -18.04
C VAL A 47 13.26 -3.33 -19.15
N ALA A 48 13.32 -3.87 -20.38
CA ALA A 48 12.51 -3.40 -21.49
C ALA A 48 11.02 -3.70 -21.29
N ASP A 49 10.70 -4.89 -20.77
CA ASP A 49 9.32 -5.31 -20.50
C ASP A 49 8.70 -4.47 -19.39
N TRP A 50 9.43 -4.25 -18.30
CA TRP A 50 9.01 -3.35 -17.22
C TRP A 50 8.67 -1.95 -17.75
N ARG A 51 9.59 -1.34 -18.52
CA ARG A 51 9.36 0.00 -19.09
C ARG A 51 8.11 0.07 -19.95
N ARG A 52 7.85 -0.97 -20.75
CA ARG A 52 6.67 -1.03 -21.61
C ARG A 52 5.38 -1.05 -20.79
N GLU A 53 5.33 -1.87 -19.74
CA GLU A 53 4.15 -1.99 -18.88
C GLU A 53 3.86 -0.69 -18.12
N TYR A 54 4.89 -0.04 -17.56
CA TYR A 54 4.73 1.29 -16.95
C TYR A 54 4.27 2.37 -17.93
N THR A 55 4.68 2.28 -19.20
CA THR A 55 4.23 3.21 -20.25
C THR A 55 2.74 3.04 -20.56
N LEU A 56 2.21 1.82 -20.43
CA LEU A 56 0.78 1.55 -20.60
C LEU A 56 -0.05 1.93 -19.37
N LEU A 57 0.53 1.87 -18.18
CA LEU A 57 -0.13 2.28 -16.93
C LEU A 57 -0.12 3.81 -16.72
N CYS A 58 0.88 4.51 -17.25
CA CYS A 58 1.03 5.96 -17.16
C CYS A 58 0.86 6.60 -18.53
N HIS A 59 -0.38 6.92 -18.92
CA HIS A 59 -0.61 7.69 -20.13
C HIS A 59 -0.27 9.18 -19.90
N PRO A 60 0.41 9.86 -20.85
CA PRO A 60 0.58 11.30 -20.75
C PRO A 60 -0.78 11.96 -20.90
N ILE A 61 -1.24 12.69 -19.87
CA ILE A 61 -2.47 13.48 -19.98
C ILE A 61 -2.21 14.69 -20.90
N ASP A 62 -1.03 15.32 -20.74
CA ASP A 62 -0.65 16.55 -21.48
C ASP A 62 0.84 16.58 -21.91
N GLY A 63 1.46 15.41 -22.10
CA GLY A 63 2.87 15.30 -22.54
C GLY A 63 3.94 15.65 -21.47
N VAL A 64 3.54 16.02 -20.26
CA VAL A 64 4.45 16.32 -19.12
C VAL A 64 4.01 15.63 -17.82
N THR A 65 2.70 15.38 -17.65
CA THR A 65 2.13 14.80 -16.42
C THR A 65 1.80 13.32 -16.62
N LEU A 66 2.44 12.46 -15.82
CA LEU A 66 2.09 11.04 -15.70
C LEU A 66 1.05 10.89 -14.59
N ARG A 67 -0.15 10.37 -14.90
CA ARG A 67 -1.10 9.90 -13.89
C ARG A 67 -1.03 8.38 -13.86
N CYS A 68 -0.58 7.81 -12.75
CA CYS A 68 -0.72 6.39 -12.50
C CYS A 68 -2.20 6.06 -12.34
N LEU A 69 -2.71 5.05 -13.04
CA LEU A 69 -4.09 4.56 -12.92
C LEU A 69 -4.35 3.73 -11.65
N PHE A 70 -3.43 3.70 -10.69
CA PHE A 70 -3.68 3.09 -9.38
C PHE A 70 -4.35 4.10 -8.46
N TYR A 71 -5.66 4.27 -8.63
CA TYR A 71 -6.59 4.77 -7.62
C TYR A 71 -7.97 4.16 -7.86
#